data_AF-A0A7C4IDY4-F1
#
_entry.id   AF-A0A7C4IDY4-F1
#
_cell.length_a   1.000
_cell.length_b   1.000
_cell.length_c   1.000
_cell.angle_alpha   90.00
_cell.angle_beta   90.00
_cell.angle_gamma   90.00
#
_symmetry.space_group_name_H-M   'P 1'
#
loop_
_entity.id
_entity.type
_entity.pdbx_description
1 polymer ?
#
loop_
_entity_poly.entity_id
_entity_poly.type
_entity_poly.pdbx_seq_one_letter_code
_entity_poly.pdbx_strand_id
1 'polypeptide(L)'
;MSGAWRFTAIVCMVLCWRAMGQSRPAAEAPRPAAAVIQELVSQLASKDARVRAEAIEALRHRVLSPHRGMIELRTIWFRPLMAGRYYQEVLDLTEYGLLTYPNDTKGVEALLSLRIRARLAAGQRAEALADAKRLFNVASMEGTADAMLLVAECLMAAYPDDPEIYQRYRQEQLAGASTRPTTRASDRPRPILAAVACEPEPYLSALQGFPGEDFASLLARGNLLLMADRPGSARAVFERLYSIAKPTELAEASECIARTMKAEDGTIGRANAWVLSIRPKSEATHGATTGRSAP
;
A
#
# COMPACT_ATOMS: atom_id res chain seq x y z
N MET A 1 39.23 -71.37 23.12
CA MET A 1 39.05 -69.91 23.14
C MET A 1 38.16 -69.54 21.97
N SER A 2 36.85 -69.57 22.19
CA SER A 2 35.82 -69.56 21.15
C SER A 2 34.55 -68.99 21.76
N GLY A 3 34.27 -67.71 21.48
CA GLY A 3 33.06 -67.04 21.99
C GLY A 3 33.15 -65.53 21.92
N ALA A 4 33.00 -64.93 20.74
CA ALA A 4 32.86 -63.46 20.61
C ALA A 4 32.14 -62.97 19.34
N TRP A 5 31.46 -63.82 18.55
CA TRP A 5 30.94 -63.42 17.22
C TRP A 5 29.45 -63.68 16.98
N ARG A 6 28.63 -63.83 18.03
CA ARG A 6 27.19 -64.16 17.87
C ARG A 6 26.18 -63.10 18.33
N PHE A 7 26.60 -61.94 18.84
CA PHE A 7 25.65 -60.94 19.36
C PHE A 7 25.39 -59.72 18.44
N THR A 8 26.16 -59.51 17.37
CA THR A 8 26.02 -58.31 16.52
C THR A 8 24.92 -58.41 15.45
N ALA A 9 24.44 -59.62 15.12
CA ALA A 9 23.49 -59.81 14.03
C ALA A 9 22.00 -59.58 14.42
N ILE A 10 21.66 -59.63 15.71
CA ILE A 10 20.24 -59.55 16.14
C ILE A 10 19.79 -58.09 16.34
N VAL A 11 20.70 -57.16 16.64
CA VAL A 11 20.35 -55.74 16.85
C VAL A 11 20.07 -55.01 15.51
N CYS A 12 20.66 -55.44 14.39
CA CYS A 12 20.36 -54.86 13.07
C CYS A 12 18.97 -55.25 12.52
N MET A 13 18.44 -56.43 12.83
CA MET A 13 17.11 -56.84 12.32
C MET A 13 15.94 -56.16 13.03
N VAL A 14 16.07 -55.80 14.31
CA VAL A 14 14.99 -55.12 15.05
C VAL A 14 14.85 -53.65 14.62
N LEU A 15 15.93 -53.00 14.17
CA LEU A 15 15.89 -51.65 13.64
C LEU A 15 15.36 -51.58 12.19
N CYS A 16 15.55 -52.63 11.37
CA CYS A 16 14.95 -52.69 10.03
C CYS A 16 13.44 -53.00 10.04
N TRP A 17 12.92 -53.78 11.00
CA TRP A 17 11.48 -54.08 11.04
C TRP A 17 10.64 -52.83 11.40
N ARG A 18 11.13 -51.96 12.29
CA ARG A 18 10.40 -50.74 12.67
C ARG A 18 10.31 -49.70 11.55
N ALA A 19 11.09 -49.83 10.48
CA ALA A 19 11.07 -48.94 9.32
C ALA A 19 10.12 -49.38 8.19
N MET A 20 9.62 -50.64 8.20
CA MET A 20 8.82 -51.18 7.08
C MET A 20 7.30 -51.20 7.30
N GLY A 21 6.79 -50.67 8.42
CA GLY A 21 5.38 -50.78 8.80
C GLY A 21 4.59 -49.48 8.94
N GLN A 22 5.22 -48.30 8.83
CA GLN A 22 4.46 -47.04 8.82
C GLN A 22 4.01 -46.74 7.40
N SER A 23 2.83 -47.25 7.05
CA SER A 23 2.07 -46.80 5.89
C SER A 23 2.08 -45.27 5.90
N ARG A 24 2.78 -44.67 4.94
CA ARG A 24 2.81 -43.21 4.76
C ARG A 24 1.34 -42.77 4.72
N PRO A 25 0.85 -41.96 5.67
CA PRO A 25 -0.55 -41.55 5.66
C PRO A 25 -0.84 -40.95 4.28
N ALA A 26 -1.91 -41.43 3.65
CA ALA A 26 -2.32 -40.95 2.34
C ALA A 26 -2.32 -39.42 2.38
N ALA A 27 -1.64 -38.79 1.42
CA ALA A 27 -1.57 -37.35 1.36
C ALA A 27 -3.00 -36.80 1.37
N GLU A 28 -3.36 -36.09 2.45
CA GLU A 28 -4.68 -35.53 2.62
C GLU A 28 -4.94 -34.55 1.46
N ALA A 29 -6.09 -34.69 0.80
CA ALA A 29 -6.44 -33.83 -0.33
C ALA A 29 -6.42 -32.35 0.12
N PRO A 30 -5.89 -31.42 -0.69
CA PRO A 30 -5.82 -30.02 -0.32
C PRO A 30 -7.23 -29.49 0.01
N ARG A 31 -7.40 -28.97 1.22
CA ARG A 31 -8.68 -28.41 1.68
C ARG A 31 -9.12 -27.25 0.75
N PRO A 32 -10.40 -27.13 0.39
CA PRO A 32 -10.89 -26.02 -0.41
C PRO A 32 -10.63 -24.67 0.27
N ALA A 33 -10.15 -23.68 -0.47
CA ALA A 33 -9.81 -22.36 0.08
C ALA A 33 -11.00 -21.68 0.79
N ALA A 34 -12.23 -21.86 0.28
CA ALA A 34 -13.44 -21.32 0.88
C ALA A 34 -13.73 -21.89 2.28
N ALA A 35 -13.46 -23.19 2.49
CA ALA A 35 -13.65 -23.84 3.78
C ALA A 35 -12.68 -23.29 4.84
N VAL A 36 -11.41 -23.11 4.45
CA VAL A 36 -10.39 -22.47 5.32
C VAL A 36 -10.79 -21.03 5.66
N ILE A 37 -11.33 -20.29 4.68
CA ILE A 37 -11.77 -18.91 4.91
C ILE A 37 -12.90 -18.87 5.94
N GLN A 38 -13.92 -19.71 5.77
CA GLN A 38 -15.07 -19.77 6.66
C GLN A 38 -14.67 -20.22 8.08
N GLU A 39 -13.75 -21.19 8.18
CA GLU A 39 -13.19 -21.64 9.45
C GLU A 39 -12.52 -20.48 10.20
N LEU A 40 -11.61 -19.75 9.55
CA LEU A 40 -10.92 -18.61 10.18
C LEU A 40 -11.87 -17.46 10.55
N VAL A 41 -12.86 -17.14 9.71
CA VAL A 41 -13.90 -16.14 10.07
C VAL A 41 -14.66 -16.59 11.32
N SER A 42 -15.02 -17.87 11.41
CA SER A 42 -15.70 -18.41 12.58
C SER A 42 -14.81 -18.39 13.83
N GLN A 43 -13.52 -18.69 13.68
CA GLN A 43 -12.56 -18.65 14.79
C GLN A 43 -12.32 -17.21 15.28
N LEU A 44 -12.22 -16.22 14.38
CA LEU A 44 -12.11 -14.79 14.75
C LEU A 44 -13.34 -14.28 15.52
N ALA A 45 -14.52 -14.85 15.25
CA ALA A 45 -15.76 -14.56 15.96
C ALA A 45 -15.92 -15.35 17.28
N SER A 46 -15.00 -16.26 17.61
CA SER A 46 -15.05 -17.07 18.83
C SER A 46 -14.98 -16.21 20.09
N LYS A 47 -15.66 -16.62 21.16
CA LYS A 47 -15.51 -16.00 22.49
C LYS A 47 -14.19 -16.39 23.18
N ASP A 48 -13.58 -17.50 22.78
CA ASP A 48 -12.29 -17.97 23.32
C ASP A 48 -11.12 -17.16 22.74
N ALA A 49 -10.39 -16.46 23.62
CA ALA A 49 -9.24 -15.64 23.24
C ALA A 49 -8.11 -16.44 22.59
N ARG A 50 -7.90 -17.70 22.99
CA ARG A 50 -6.85 -18.55 22.43
C ARG A 50 -7.15 -18.92 20.97
N VAL A 51 -8.39 -19.34 20.70
CA VAL A 51 -8.86 -19.67 19.34
C VAL A 51 -8.71 -18.46 18.41
N ARG A 52 -9.00 -17.25 18.92
CA ARG A 52 -8.82 -16.02 18.15
C ARG A 52 -7.35 -15.72 17.86
N ALA A 53 -6.46 -15.88 18.83
CA ALA A 53 -5.03 -15.67 18.64
C ALA A 53 -4.44 -16.64 17.60
N GLU A 54 -4.86 -17.91 17.64
CA GLU A 54 -4.48 -18.92 16.64
C GLU A 54 -4.97 -18.53 15.22
N ALA A 55 -6.22 -18.03 15.11
CA ALA A 55 -6.76 -17.56 13.84
C ALA A 55 -6.01 -16.33 13.29
N ILE A 56 -5.62 -15.40 14.16
CA ILE A 56 -4.82 -14.23 13.78
C ILE A 56 -3.44 -14.66 13.28
N GLU A 57 -2.79 -15.61 13.93
CA GLU A 57 -1.48 -16.10 13.47
C GLU A 57 -1.57 -16.87 12.15
N ALA A 58 -2.60 -17.70 11.99
CA ALA A 58 -2.89 -18.36 10.72
C ALA A 58 -3.17 -17.33 9.60
N LEU A 59 -3.89 -16.26 9.93
CA LEU A 59 -4.14 -15.15 9.02
C LEU A 59 -2.84 -14.45 8.64
N ARG A 60 -1.94 -14.16 9.60
CA ARG A 60 -0.63 -13.59 9.33
C ARG A 60 0.09 -14.43 8.28
N HIS A 61 0.34 -15.72 8.54
CA HIS A 61 0.99 -16.60 7.56
C HIS A 61 0.35 -16.57 6.16
N ARG A 62 -0.98 -16.49 6.10
CA ARG A 62 -1.73 -16.41 4.84
C ARG A 62 -1.57 -15.06 4.13
N VAL A 63 -1.63 -13.97 4.87
CA VAL A 63 -1.45 -12.61 4.35
C VAL A 63 0.00 -12.37 3.91
N LEU A 64 0.98 -13.00 4.58
CA LEU A 64 2.39 -13.00 4.19
C LEU A 64 2.64 -13.72 2.85
N SER A 65 1.70 -14.55 2.38
CA SER A 65 1.83 -15.25 1.09
C SER A 65 1.78 -14.27 -0.08
N PRO A 66 2.73 -14.33 -1.04
CA PRO A 66 2.83 -13.33 -2.09
C PRO A 66 1.56 -13.15 -2.93
N HIS A 67 1.21 -11.88 -3.16
CA HIS A 67 0.15 -11.37 -4.05
C HIS A 67 -1.29 -11.71 -3.62
N ARG A 68 -1.57 -12.95 -3.24
CA ARG A 68 -2.91 -13.38 -2.84
C ARG A 68 -3.30 -12.85 -1.46
N GLY A 69 -2.35 -12.82 -0.53
CA GLY A 69 -2.59 -12.42 0.86
C GLY A 69 -3.15 -11.01 0.98
N MET A 70 -2.62 -10.05 0.21
CA MET A 70 -3.05 -8.65 0.24
C MET A 70 -4.45 -8.44 -0.34
N ILE A 71 -4.78 -9.13 -1.43
CA ILE A 71 -6.12 -9.07 -2.02
C ILE A 71 -7.14 -9.60 -1.01
N GLU A 72 -6.86 -10.76 -0.41
CA GLU A 72 -7.75 -11.35 0.58
C GLU A 72 -7.85 -10.47 1.85
N LEU A 73 -6.77 -9.84 2.29
CA LEU A 73 -6.80 -8.88 3.40
C LEU A 73 -7.85 -7.80 3.13
N ARG A 74 -7.83 -7.21 1.93
CA ARG A 74 -8.74 -6.14 1.54
C ARG A 74 -10.18 -6.60 1.37
N THR A 75 -10.40 -7.73 0.70
CA THR A 75 -11.75 -8.13 0.26
C THR A 75 -12.46 -9.08 1.23
N ILE A 76 -11.71 -9.84 2.02
CA ILE A 76 -12.24 -10.91 2.88
C ILE A 76 -12.05 -10.57 4.35
N TRP A 77 -10.81 -10.22 4.75
CA TRP A 77 -10.43 -10.23 6.16
C TRP A 77 -10.64 -8.90 6.88
N PHE A 78 -10.53 -7.77 6.19
CA PHE A 78 -10.64 -6.45 6.81
C PHE A 78 -11.96 -6.25 7.56
N ARG A 79 -13.10 -6.60 6.97
CA ARG A 79 -14.42 -6.40 7.61
C ARG A 79 -14.57 -7.23 8.90
N PRO A 80 -14.32 -8.56 8.90
CA PRO A 80 -14.29 -9.35 10.13
C PRO A 80 -13.34 -8.80 11.20
N LEU A 81 -12.13 -8.40 10.81
CA LEU A 81 -11.14 -7.86 11.75
C LEU A 81 -11.63 -6.56 12.42
N MET A 82 -12.16 -5.64 11.63
CA MET A 82 -12.72 -4.39 12.13
C MET A 82 -13.94 -4.62 13.03
N ALA A 83 -14.83 -5.55 12.68
CA ALA A 83 -16.00 -5.91 13.48
C ALA A 83 -15.60 -6.50 14.84
N GLY A 84 -14.52 -7.30 14.86
CA GLY A 84 -13.93 -7.86 16.09
C GLY A 84 -13.04 -6.89 16.87
N ARG A 85 -12.88 -5.63 16.41
CA ARG A 85 -11.98 -4.62 16.99
C ARG A 85 -10.51 -5.04 17.03
N TYR A 86 -10.08 -5.91 16.12
CA TYR A 86 -8.69 -6.31 15.92
C TYR A 86 -7.92 -5.23 15.15
N TYR A 87 -7.92 -4.00 15.69
CA TYR A 87 -7.36 -2.85 15.01
C TYR A 87 -5.86 -3.00 14.86
N GLN A 88 -5.15 -3.43 15.90
CA GLN A 88 -3.69 -3.59 15.87
C GLN A 88 -3.26 -4.61 14.82
N GLU A 89 -3.98 -5.72 14.69
CA GLU A 89 -3.71 -6.74 13.69
C GLU A 89 -3.88 -6.18 12.27
N VAL A 90 -4.90 -5.34 12.04
CA VAL A 90 -5.03 -4.64 10.75
C VAL A 90 -3.85 -3.70 10.51
N LEU A 91 -3.37 -2.99 11.55
CA LEU A 91 -2.19 -2.14 11.43
C LEU A 91 -0.96 -2.98 11.05
N ASP A 92 -0.66 -4.04 11.80
CA ASP A 92 0.51 -4.89 11.53
C ASP A 92 0.48 -5.47 10.11
N LEU A 93 -0.67 -6.01 9.68
CA LEU A 93 -0.83 -6.64 8.37
C LEU A 93 -0.74 -5.64 7.22
N THR A 94 -1.33 -4.46 7.38
CA THR A 94 -1.24 -3.40 6.36
C THR A 94 0.19 -2.87 6.24
N GLU A 95 0.89 -2.68 7.36
CA GLU A 95 2.29 -2.27 7.36
C GLU A 95 3.19 -3.29 6.67
N TYR A 96 3.06 -4.57 7.00
CA TYR A 96 3.78 -5.62 6.29
C TYR A 96 3.55 -5.55 4.78
N GLY A 97 2.30 -5.39 4.35
CA GLY A 97 1.95 -5.27 2.93
C GLY A 97 2.60 -4.07 2.26
N LEU A 98 2.58 -2.91 2.93
CA LEU A 98 3.18 -1.66 2.43
C LEU A 98 4.70 -1.78 2.26
N LEU A 99 5.38 -2.49 3.17
CA LEU A 99 6.83 -2.68 3.11
C LEU A 99 7.25 -3.76 2.11
N THR A 100 6.39 -4.76 1.88
CA THR A 100 6.71 -5.90 1.01
C THR A 100 6.39 -5.62 -0.47
N TYR A 101 5.29 -4.90 -0.75
CA TYR A 101 4.83 -4.63 -2.12
C TYR A 101 4.66 -3.13 -2.42
N PRO A 102 5.67 -2.28 -2.14
CA PRO A 102 5.54 -0.84 -2.36
C PRO A 102 5.44 -0.47 -3.85
N ASN A 103 5.77 -1.36 -4.78
CA ASN A 103 5.62 -1.12 -6.22
C ASN A 103 4.16 -1.25 -6.73
N ASP A 104 3.26 -1.89 -5.97
CA ASP A 104 1.83 -1.95 -6.33
C ASP A 104 1.11 -0.71 -5.78
N THR A 105 1.14 0.40 -6.56
CA THR A 105 0.55 1.69 -6.13
C THR A 105 -0.93 1.56 -5.72
N LYS A 106 -1.74 0.77 -6.43
CA LYS A 106 -3.16 0.55 -6.08
C LYS A 106 -3.32 -0.28 -4.81
N GLY A 107 -2.46 -1.29 -4.63
CA GLY A 107 -2.34 -2.05 -3.39
C GLY A 107 -2.00 -1.14 -2.20
N VAL A 108 -0.98 -0.30 -2.35
CA VAL A 108 -0.52 0.67 -1.34
C VAL A 108 -1.65 1.62 -0.93
N GLU A 109 -2.36 2.23 -1.89
CA GLU A 109 -3.50 3.10 -1.61
C GLU A 109 -4.58 2.41 -0.79
N ALA A 110 -4.94 1.19 -1.19
CA ALA A 110 -5.94 0.41 -0.49
C ALA A 110 -5.49 0.08 0.93
N LEU A 111 -4.26 -0.40 1.12
CA LEU A 111 -3.73 -0.75 2.44
C LEU A 111 -3.65 0.45 3.38
N LEU A 112 -3.19 1.62 2.90
CA LEU A 112 -3.20 2.86 3.69
C LEU A 112 -4.63 3.27 4.06
N SER A 113 -5.59 3.15 3.15
CA SER A 113 -7.00 3.43 3.44
C SER A 113 -7.56 2.53 4.55
N LEU A 114 -7.21 1.24 4.54
CA LEU A 114 -7.58 0.30 5.61
C LEU A 114 -6.91 0.68 6.94
N ARG A 115 -5.62 1.02 6.89
CA ARG A 115 -4.83 1.42 8.06
C ARG A 115 -5.39 2.67 8.72
N ILE A 116 -5.70 3.71 7.95
CA ILE A 116 -6.32 4.96 8.42
C ILE A 116 -7.63 4.67 9.16
N ARG A 117 -8.50 3.86 8.56
CA ARG A 117 -9.79 3.48 9.17
C ARG A 117 -9.61 2.71 10.48
N ALA A 118 -8.64 1.81 10.55
CA ALA A 118 -8.30 1.09 11.78
C ALA A 118 -7.80 2.05 12.87
N ARG A 119 -6.92 3.00 12.53
CA ARG A 119 -6.42 4.02 13.48
C ARG A 119 -7.53 4.94 13.99
N LEU A 120 -8.41 5.42 13.10
CA LEU A 120 -9.58 6.22 13.50
C LEU A 120 -10.49 5.44 14.45
N ALA A 121 -10.79 4.18 14.15
CA ALA A 121 -11.61 3.33 15.01
C ALA A 121 -10.95 3.02 16.37
N ALA A 122 -9.62 2.95 16.41
CA ALA A 122 -8.83 2.79 17.63
C ALA A 122 -8.64 4.11 18.42
N GLY A 123 -9.11 5.25 17.91
CA GLY A 123 -8.92 6.57 18.53
C GLY A 123 -7.51 7.14 18.39
N GLN A 124 -6.66 6.55 17.53
CA GLN A 124 -5.29 6.99 17.24
C GLN A 124 -5.29 8.10 16.18
N ARG A 125 -5.82 9.27 16.53
CA ARG A 125 -6.21 10.32 15.56
C ARG A 125 -5.02 11.01 14.90
N ALA A 126 -3.95 11.27 15.66
CA ALA A 126 -2.74 11.90 15.14
C ALA A 126 -2.01 10.98 14.17
N GLU A 127 -1.94 9.70 14.52
CA GLU A 127 -1.35 8.63 13.74
C GLU A 127 -2.17 8.34 12.46
N ALA A 128 -3.50 8.42 12.54
CA ALA A 128 -4.38 8.35 11.38
C ALA A 128 -4.14 9.51 10.41
N LEU A 129 -3.98 10.73 10.92
CA LEU A 129 -3.67 11.91 10.10
C LEU A 129 -2.30 11.78 9.42
N ALA A 130 -1.30 11.25 10.12
CA ALA A 130 0.01 10.97 9.53
C ALA A 130 -0.10 9.96 8.37
N ASP A 131 -0.89 8.89 8.53
CA ASP A 131 -1.13 7.92 7.46
C ASP A 131 -1.98 8.49 6.31
N ALA A 132 -2.93 9.38 6.60
CA ALA A 132 -3.70 10.07 5.57
C ALA A 132 -2.81 10.99 4.72
N LYS A 133 -1.83 11.66 5.33
CA LYS A 133 -0.80 12.40 4.58
C LYS A 133 0.05 11.48 3.72
N ARG A 134 0.48 10.32 4.24
CA ARG A 134 1.22 9.31 3.44
C ARG A 134 0.39 8.86 2.24
N LEU A 135 -0.90 8.59 2.44
CA LEU A 135 -1.83 8.25 1.38
C LEU A 135 -1.94 9.38 0.36
N PHE A 136 -2.09 10.63 0.79
CA PHE A 136 -2.11 11.77 -0.13
C PHE A 136 -0.83 11.87 -0.96
N ASN A 137 0.34 11.72 -0.34
CA ASN A 137 1.64 11.77 -1.02
C ASN A 137 1.75 10.67 -2.08
N VAL A 138 1.38 9.43 -1.73
CA VAL A 138 1.58 8.25 -2.59
C VAL A 138 0.38 7.94 -3.50
N ALA A 139 -0.80 8.51 -3.30
CA ALA A 139 -1.94 8.20 -4.16
C ALA A 139 -1.66 8.56 -5.62
N SER A 140 -2.13 7.71 -6.53
CA SER A 140 -2.29 8.00 -7.95
C SER A 140 -3.09 9.28 -8.16
N MET A 141 -2.98 9.87 -9.35
CA MET A 141 -3.77 11.06 -9.68
C MET A 141 -5.28 10.73 -9.68
N GLU A 142 -5.66 9.51 -10.07
CA GLU A 142 -7.03 8.99 -9.96
C GLU A 142 -7.51 8.88 -8.49
N GLY A 143 -6.71 8.26 -7.61
CA GLY A 143 -7.04 8.05 -6.19
C GLY A 143 -6.89 9.29 -5.29
N THR A 144 -6.41 10.41 -5.83
CA THR A 144 -6.12 11.61 -5.03
C THR A 144 -7.36 12.23 -4.41
N ALA A 145 -8.52 12.17 -5.08
CA ALA A 145 -9.77 12.72 -4.53
C ALA A 145 -10.18 12.00 -3.23
N ASP A 146 -10.12 10.67 -3.22
CA ASP A 146 -10.43 9.85 -2.04
C ASP A 146 -9.41 10.08 -0.92
N ALA A 147 -8.12 10.20 -1.27
CA ALA A 147 -7.07 10.53 -0.31
C ALA A 147 -7.33 11.90 0.36
N MET A 148 -7.76 12.91 -0.41
CA MET A 148 -8.08 14.23 0.13
C MET A 148 -9.26 14.19 1.11
N LEU A 149 -10.27 13.35 0.86
CA LEU A 149 -11.40 13.16 1.76
C LEU A 149 -10.96 12.49 3.07
N LEU A 150 -10.08 11.49 3.01
CA LEU A 150 -9.53 10.85 4.21
C LEU A 150 -8.64 11.80 5.02
N VAL A 151 -7.87 12.68 4.36
CA VAL A 151 -7.13 13.76 5.04
C VAL A 151 -8.09 14.69 5.77
N ALA A 152 -9.16 15.14 5.12
CA ALA A 152 -10.16 16.00 5.75
C ALA A 152 -10.81 15.35 6.98
N GLU A 153 -11.20 14.08 6.87
CA GLU A 153 -11.74 13.29 7.99
C GLU A 153 -10.74 13.22 9.15
N CYS A 154 -9.48 12.89 8.87
CA CYS A 154 -8.45 12.79 9.90
C CYS A 154 -8.09 14.15 10.53
N LEU A 155 -8.13 15.25 9.76
CA LEU A 155 -7.91 16.60 10.29
C LEU A 155 -9.00 16.96 11.31
N MET A 156 -10.27 16.74 10.98
CA MET A 156 -11.38 16.99 11.92
C MET A 156 -11.28 16.11 13.17
N ALA A 157 -10.84 14.86 13.02
CA ALA A 157 -10.64 13.97 14.16
C ALA A 157 -9.49 14.44 15.07
N ALA A 158 -8.34 14.79 14.48
CA ALA A 158 -7.12 15.16 15.20
C ALA A 158 -7.19 16.55 15.86
N TYR A 159 -8.02 17.46 15.34
CA TYR A 159 -8.16 18.83 15.83
C TYR A 159 -9.63 19.16 16.15
N PRO A 160 -10.23 18.52 17.16
CA PRO A 160 -11.65 18.70 17.48
C PRO A 160 -11.99 20.13 17.93
N ASP A 161 -11.02 20.87 18.46
CA ASP A 161 -11.19 22.24 18.97
C ASP A 161 -11.00 23.32 17.87
N ASP A 162 -10.67 22.92 16.64
CA ASP A 162 -10.44 23.82 15.51
C ASP A 162 -11.44 23.53 14.38
N PRO A 163 -12.69 24.01 14.49
CA PRO A 163 -13.74 23.73 13.50
C PRO A 163 -13.44 24.32 12.12
N GLU A 164 -12.51 25.27 12.02
CA GLU A 164 -12.13 25.91 10.76
C GLU A 164 -11.07 25.14 9.99
N ILE A 165 -10.39 24.14 10.60
CA ILE A 165 -9.29 23.42 9.96
C ILE A 165 -9.68 22.81 8.61
N TYR A 166 -10.91 22.27 8.52
CA TYR A 166 -11.44 21.73 7.27
C TYR A 166 -11.61 22.80 6.20
N GLN A 167 -12.14 23.98 6.56
CA GLN A 167 -12.35 25.06 5.60
C GLN A 167 -11.02 25.61 5.10
N ARG A 168 -10.03 25.78 5.98
CA ARG A 168 -8.68 26.19 5.59
C ARG A 168 -8.04 25.17 4.65
N TYR A 169 -8.10 23.88 4.99
CA TYR A 169 -7.59 22.81 4.11
C TYR A 169 -8.29 22.83 2.74
N ARG A 170 -9.61 22.93 2.70
CA ARG A 170 -10.38 23.03 1.46
C ARG A 170 -9.97 24.25 0.63
N GLN A 171 -9.79 25.41 1.25
CA GLN A 171 -9.34 26.63 0.57
C GLN A 171 -7.94 26.47 -0.01
N GLU A 172 -7.00 25.83 0.70
CA GLU A 172 -5.67 25.51 0.17
C GLU A 172 -5.76 24.63 -1.08
N GLN A 173 -6.63 23.60 -1.07
CA GLN A 173 -6.80 22.71 -2.22
C GLN A 173 -7.41 23.44 -3.44
N LEU A 174 -8.41 24.30 -3.21
CA LEU A 174 -9.03 25.12 -4.26
C LEU A 174 -8.04 26.16 -4.83
N ALA A 175 -7.28 26.83 -3.96
CA ALA A 175 -6.26 27.80 -4.36
C ALA A 175 -5.13 27.12 -5.14
N GLY A 176 -4.69 25.95 -4.70
CA GLY A 176 -3.71 25.13 -5.40
C GLY A 176 -4.20 24.73 -6.79
N ALA A 177 -5.44 24.26 -6.93
CA ALA A 177 -6.02 23.85 -8.21
C ALA A 177 -6.20 24.98 -9.24
N SER A 178 -6.11 26.25 -8.82
CA SER A 178 -6.21 27.40 -9.72
C SER A 178 -5.02 27.45 -10.68
N THR A 179 -5.31 27.48 -11.99
CA THR A 179 -4.30 27.60 -13.06
C THR A 179 -3.78 29.03 -13.25
N ARG A 180 -4.31 30.00 -12.49
CA ARG A 180 -3.86 31.38 -12.59
C ARG A 180 -2.41 31.50 -12.08
N PRO A 181 -1.50 32.11 -12.85
CA PRO A 181 -0.14 32.37 -12.39
C PRO A 181 -0.21 33.19 -11.09
N THR A 182 0.19 32.59 -9.96
CA THR A 182 0.40 33.38 -8.75
C THR A 182 1.69 34.17 -8.94
N THR A 183 1.58 35.48 -8.99
CA THR A 183 2.71 36.38 -9.28
C THR A 183 3.76 36.44 -8.16
N ARG A 184 3.60 35.74 -7.03
CA ARG A 184 4.62 35.59 -5.98
C ARG A 184 4.58 34.22 -5.31
N ALA A 185 5.65 33.45 -5.45
CA ALA A 185 5.82 32.16 -4.78
C ALA A 185 6.24 32.29 -3.30
N SER A 186 6.82 33.42 -2.90
CA SER A 186 7.43 33.63 -1.57
C SER A 186 6.43 33.85 -0.44
N ASP A 187 5.21 34.31 -0.73
CA ASP A 187 4.29 34.81 0.30
C ASP A 187 3.16 33.81 0.60
N ARG A 188 3.22 32.59 0.06
CA ARG A 188 2.19 31.59 0.33
C ARG A 188 2.34 31.07 1.76
N PRO A 189 1.26 31.03 2.55
CA PRO A 189 1.29 30.38 3.85
C PRO A 189 1.69 28.91 3.69
N ARG A 190 2.39 28.39 4.71
CA ARG A 190 2.79 26.97 4.73
C ARG A 190 1.53 26.09 4.72
N PRO A 191 1.41 25.13 3.77
CA PRO A 191 0.23 24.26 3.69
C PRO A 191 -0.01 23.49 4.99
N ILE A 192 -1.27 23.22 5.34
CA ILE A 192 -1.64 22.46 6.55
C ILE A 192 -0.92 21.11 6.61
N LEU A 193 -0.84 20.39 5.48
CA LEU A 193 -0.16 19.09 5.40
C LEU A 193 1.35 19.17 5.69
N ALA A 194 1.97 20.33 5.50
CA ALA A 194 3.39 20.48 5.80
C ALA A 194 3.67 20.51 7.32
N ALA A 195 2.65 20.73 8.17
CA ALA A 195 2.77 20.66 9.62
C ALA A 195 2.55 19.23 10.19
N VAL A 196 1.97 18.32 9.39
CA VAL A 196 1.74 16.93 9.80
C VAL A 196 3.06 16.16 9.75
N ALA A 197 3.54 15.69 10.90
CA ALA A 197 4.74 14.87 11.00
C ALA A 197 4.46 13.43 10.58
N CYS A 198 5.30 12.89 9.69
CA CYS A 198 5.30 11.48 9.33
C CYS A 198 6.59 10.83 9.84
N GLU A 199 6.48 9.80 10.66
CA GLU A 199 7.61 8.95 11.03
C GLU A 199 8.17 8.23 9.78
N PRO A 200 9.47 8.34 9.48
CA PRO A 200 10.04 7.81 8.24
C PRO A 200 10.61 6.38 8.36
N GLU A 201 10.92 5.92 9.57
CA GLU A 201 11.83 4.80 9.83
C GLU A 201 11.44 3.41 9.25
N PRO A 202 10.16 2.96 9.24
CA PRO A 202 9.86 1.67 8.61
C PRO A 202 10.07 1.72 7.08
N TYR A 203 9.74 2.85 6.45
CA TYR A 203 9.82 2.98 4.98
C TYR A 203 11.25 3.21 4.49
N LEU A 204 12.05 3.98 5.23
CA LEU A 204 13.47 4.18 4.89
C LEU A 204 14.27 2.88 5.05
N SER A 205 13.99 2.10 6.10
CA SER A 205 14.62 0.80 6.30
C SER A 205 14.30 -0.17 5.15
N ALA A 206 13.06 -0.18 4.66
CA ALA A 206 12.62 -1.05 3.58
C ALA A 206 13.29 -0.75 2.23
N LEU A 207 13.90 0.43 2.03
CA LEU A 207 14.62 0.76 0.79
C LEU A 207 15.72 -0.25 0.45
N GLN A 208 16.34 -0.85 1.47
CA GLN A 208 17.40 -1.86 1.29
C GLN A 208 16.91 -3.12 0.56
N GLY A 209 15.60 -3.41 0.60
CA GLY A 209 14.98 -4.54 -0.08
C GLY A 209 14.80 -4.35 -1.60
N PHE A 210 15.01 -3.13 -2.12
CA PHE A 210 14.75 -2.79 -3.52
C PHE A 210 15.98 -2.14 -4.19
N PRO A 211 17.13 -2.85 -4.28
CA PRO A 211 18.37 -2.28 -4.80
C PRO A 211 18.39 -2.14 -6.33
N GLY A 212 17.41 -2.72 -7.03
CA GLY A 212 17.39 -2.75 -8.50
C GLY A 212 17.21 -1.38 -9.15
N GLU A 213 17.65 -1.30 -10.41
CA GLU A 213 17.45 -0.15 -11.30
C GLU A 213 16.44 -0.46 -12.40
N ASP A 214 15.70 -1.57 -12.28
CA ASP A 214 14.54 -1.87 -13.11
C ASP A 214 13.32 -1.04 -12.71
N PHE A 215 12.32 -0.99 -13.58
CA PHE A 215 11.11 -0.20 -13.38
C PHE A 215 10.41 -0.49 -12.05
N ALA A 216 10.26 -1.77 -11.67
CA ALA A 216 9.54 -2.14 -10.46
C ALA A 216 10.32 -1.76 -9.19
N SER A 217 11.64 -1.96 -9.17
CA SER A 217 12.49 -1.56 -8.06
C SER A 217 12.50 -0.03 -7.88
N LEU A 218 12.62 0.74 -8.95
CA LEU A 218 12.57 2.20 -8.89
C LEU A 218 11.20 2.71 -8.42
N LEU A 219 10.11 2.10 -8.89
CA LEU A 219 8.74 2.42 -8.47
C LEU A 219 8.55 2.17 -6.97
N ALA A 220 8.99 1.00 -6.49
CA ALA A 220 9.01 0.65 -5.08
C ALA A 220 9.74 1.70 -4.22
N ARG A 221 10.99 2.05 -4.58
CA ARG A 221 11.79 3.04 -3.84
C ARG A 221 11.11 4.41 -3.81
N GLY A 222 10.60 4.89 -4.94
CA GLY A 222 9.91 6.18 -5.00
C GLY A 222 8.65 6.20 -4.14
N ASN A 223 7.86 5.12 -4.14
CA ASN A 223 6.68 4.99 -3.29
C ASN A 223 7.04 4.95 -1.79
N LEU A 224 8.08 4.21 -1.38
CA LEU A 224 8.59 4.22 -0.01
C LEU A 224 9.04 5.62 0.43
N LEU A 225 9.75 6.35 -0.44
CA LEU A 225 10.20 7.72 -0.16
C LEU A 225 9.04 8.70 -0.01
N LEU A 226 7.97 8.55 -0.80
CA LEU A 226 6.74 9.36 -0.63
C LEU A 226 6.04 9.06 0.70
N MET A 227 5.97 7.79 1.11
CA MET A 227 5.43 7.39 2.42
C MET A 227 6.32 7.82 3.60
N ALA A 228 7.62 7.99 3.38
CA ALA A 228 8.58 8.55 4.34
C ALA A 228 8.57 10.10 4.37
N ASP A 229 7.67 10.76 3.64
CA ASP A 229 7.61 12.21 3.50
C ASP A 229 8.94 12.82 2.99
N ARG A 230 9.54 12.17 1.98
CA ARG A 230 10.76 12.60 1.28
C ARG A 230 10.50 12.83 -0.21
N PRO A 231 9.58 13.75 -0.59
CA PRO A 231 9.16 13.88 -1.97
C PRO A 231 10.27 14.34 -2.93
N GLY A 232 11.22 15.16 -2.46
CA GLY A 232 12.40 15.54 -3.26
C GLY A 232 13.32 14.36 -3.60
N SER A 233 13.54 13.45 -2.65
CA SER A 233 14.29 12.20 -2.90
C SER A 233 13.51 11.25 -3.80
N ALA A 234 12.18 11.13 -3.60
CA ALA A 234 11.32 10.34 -4.46
C ALA A 234 11.35 10.84 -5.92
N ARG A 235 11.38 12.15 -6.11
CA ARG A 235 11.47 12.79 -7.43
C ARG A 235 12.73 12.37 -8.18
N ALA A 236 13.89 12.40 -7.54
CA ALA A 236 15.13 11.96 -8.17
C ALA A 236 15.04 10.48 -8.64
N VAL A 237 14.41 9.61 -7.84
CA VAL A 237 14.17 8.21 -8.21
C VAL A 237 13.19 8.09 -9.39
N PHE A 238 12.11 8.89 -9.41
CA PHE A 238 11.13 8.84 -10.48
C PHE A 238 11.59 9.48 -11.79
N GLU A 239 12.45 10.49 -11.74
CA GLU A 239 13.14 11.02 -12.93
C GLU A 239 14.04 9.95 -13.55
N ARG A 240 14.71 9.14 -12.72
CA ARG A 240 15.44 7.96 -13.18
C ARG A 240 14.51 6.90 -13.80
N LEU A 241 13.41 6.57 -13.13
CA LEU A 241 12.38 5.64 -13.64
C LEU A 241 11.84 6.10 -15.00
N TYR A 242 11.54 7.39 -15.14
CA TYR A 242 11.08 7.99 -16.39
C TYR A 242 12.11 7.86 -17.52
N SER A 243 13.40 8.05 -17.22
CA SER A 243 14.47 7.95 -18.23
C SER A 243 14.65 6.56 -18.83
N ILE A 244 14.22 5.50 -18.14
CA ILE A 244 14.34 4.11 -18.59
C ILE A 244 13.00 3.50 -19.02
N ALA A 245 11.89 4.21 -18.80
CA ALA A 245 10.55 3.71 -19.05
C ALA A 245 10.34 3.42 -20.53
N LYS A 246 9.75 2.26 -20.83
CA LYS A 246 9.31 1.92 -22.19
C LYS A 246 8.11 2.78 -22.59
N PRO A 247 7.79 2.89 -23.89
CA PRO A 247 6.60 3.63 -24.33
C PRO A 247 5.30 3.23 -23.63
N THR A 248 5.13 1.94 -23.30
CA THR A 248 3.97 1.41 -22.56
C THR A 248 3.92 1.80 -21.09
N GLU A 249 5.05 2.24 -20.52
CA GLU A 249 5.23 2.58 -19.11
C GLU A 249 5.32 4.11 -18.88
N LEU A 250 5.46 4.90 -19.96
CA LEU A 250 5.66 6.36 -19.88
C LEU A 250 4.53 7.09 -19.15
N ALA A 251 3.28 6.62 -19.28
CA ALA A 251 2.15 7.24 -18.60
C ALA A 251 2.28 7.12 -17.07
N GLU A 252 2.58 5.91 -16.58
CA GLU A 252 2.79 5.66 -15.16
C GLU A 252 4.04 6.38 -14.63
N ALA A 253 5.13 6.34 -15.39
CA ALA A 253 6.36 7.05 -15.05
C ALA A 253 6.15 8.56 -14.93
N SER A 254 5.39 9.14 -15.86
CA SER A 254 5.02 10.55 -15.80
C SER A 254 4.20 10.85 -14.55
N GLU A 255 3.19 10.02 -14.28
CA GLU A 255 2.34 10.19 -13.11
C GLU A 255 3.14 10.18 -11.79
N CYS A 256 4.18 9.35 -11.69
CA CYS A 256 5.05 9.33 -10.53
C CYS A 256 5.73 10.67 -10.27
N ILE A 257 6.15 11.39 -11.31
CA ILE A 257 6.69 12.75 -11.17
C ILE A 257 5.59 13.72 -10.68
N ALA A 258 4.38 13.65 -11.25
CA ALA A 258 3.25 14.48 -10.79
C ALA A 258 2.93 14.26 -9.31
N ARG A 259 2.98 13.02 -8.83
CA ARG A 259 2.77 12.65 -7.42
C ARG A 259 3.77 13.34 -6.49
N THR A 260 5.04 13.46 -6.90
CA THR A 260 6.05 14.20 -6.10
C THR A 260 5.76 15.69 -6.01
N MET A 261 5.31 16.32 -7.10
CA MET A 261 4.92 17.74 -7.08
C MET A 261 3.75 17.97 -6.12
N LYS A 262 2.76 17.07 -6.15
CA LYS A 262 1.63 17.09 -5.23
C LYS A 262 2.08 16.96 -3.76
N ALA A 263 2.97 16.01 -3.47
CA ALA A 263 3.50 15.79 -2.13
C ALA A 263 4.35 16.96 -1.62
N GLU A 264 5.17 17.57 -2.48
CA GLU A 264 5.94 18.80 -2.16
C GLU A 264 5.01 19.97 -1.81
N ASP A 265 3.94 20.17 -2.58
CA ASP A 265 3.05 21.33 -2.45
C ASP A 265 1.97 21.14 -1.37
N GLY A 266 1.68 19.90 -0.98
CA GLY A 266 0.50 19.56 -0.19
C GLY A 266 -0.83 19.85 -0.91
N THR A 267 -0.81 20.08 -2.23
CA THR A 267 -1.98 20.40 -3.06
C THR A 267 -1.82 19.83 -4.48
N ILE A 268 -2.90 19.73 -5.25
CA ILE A 268 -2.89 19.09 -6.58
C ILE A 268 -2.54 20.01 -7.76
N GLY A 269 -2.37 21.31 -7.50
CA GLY A 269 -2.28 22.36 -8.51
C GLY A 269 -1.21 22.16 -9.57
N ARG A 270 0.04 22.18 -9.11
CA ARG A 270 1.23 22.06 -9.97
C ARG A 270 1.27 20.72 -10.68
N ALA A 271 0.90 19.65 -9.98
CA ALA A 271 0.80 18.31 -10.54
C ALA A 271 -0.17 18.27 -11.73
N ASN A 272 -1.39 18.81 -11.58
CA ASN A 272 -2.38 18.86 -12.65
C ASN A 272 -1.91 19.72 -13.84
N ALA A 273 -1.34 20.90 -13.56
CA ALA A 273 -0.81 21.77 -14.61
C ALA A 273 0.30 21.06 -15.42
N TRP A 274 1.18 20.34 -14.74
CA TRP A 274 2.25 19.58 -15.38
C TRP A 274 1.71 18.43 -16.22
N VAL A 275 0.78 17.62 -15.70
CA VAL A 275 0.15 16.52 -16.47
C VAL A 275 -0.52 17.04 -17.74
N LEU A 276 -1.22 18.17 -17.67
CA LEU A 276 -1.84 18.81 -18.84
C LEU A 276 -0.80 19.31 -19.86
N SER A 277 0.38 19.74 -19.39
CA SER A 277 1.45 20.26 -20.26
C SER A 277 2.15 19.19 -21.09
N ILE A 278 2.21 17.95 -20.57
CA ILE A 278 2.87 16.82 -21.25
C ILE A 278 1.91 15.96 -22.07
N ARG A 279 0.59 16.13 -21.89
CA ARG A 279 -0.40 15.41 -22.68
C ARG A 279 -0.18 15.76 -24.15
N PRO A 280 -0.08 14.78 -25.06
CA PRO A 280 -0.04 15.06 -26.49
C PRO A 280 -1.20 16.00 -26.80
N LYS A 281 -0.88 17.16 -27.38
CA LYS A 281 -1.93 18.01 -27.96
C LYS A 281 -2.60 17.10 -28.97
N SER A 282 -3.82 16.65 -28.67
CA SER A 282 -4.67 16.00 -29.66
C SER A 282 -4.50 16.83 -30.90
N GLU A 283 -3.82 16.30 -31.93
CA GLU A 283 -3.81 16.97 -33.22
C GLU A 283 -5.28 17.22 -33.48
N ALA A 284 -5.65 18.49 -33.61
CA ALA A 284 -7.00 18.86 -33.97
C ALA A 284 -7.20 18.22 -35.35
N THR A 285 -7.66 16.97 -35.35
CA THR A 285 -7.71 16.13 -36.52
C THR A 285 -8.55 16.91 -37.49
N HIS A 286 -7.89 17.27 -38.58
CA HIS A 286 -8.35 18.12 -39.64
C HIS A 286 -9.66 17.56 -40.22
N GLY A 287 -10.77 17.88 -39.57
CA GLY A 287 -12.08 17.98 -40.18
C GLY A 287 -12.16 19.24 -41.04
N ALA A 288 -11.16 19.45 -41.90
CA ALA A 288 -11.39 20.18 -43.13
C ALA A 288 -12.16 19.21 -44.02
N THR A 289 -13.46 19.11 -43.78
CA THR A 289 -14.44 18.49 -44.66
C THR A 289 -14.28 19.16 -46.02
N THR A 290 -13.46 18.58 -46.89
CA THR A 290 -13.44 18.92 -48.31
C THR A 290 -14.83 18.68 -48.81
N GLY A 291 -15.56 19.78 -49.03
CA GLY A 291 -16.85 19.79 -49.67
C GLY A 291 -16.75 19.00 -50.96
N ARG A 292 -17.37 17.82 -50.98
CA ARG A 292 -17.72 17.13 -52.21
C ARG A 292 -19.08 17.68 -52.61
N SER A 293 -19.03 18.84 -53.26
CA SER A 293 -20.07 19.24 -54.20
C SER A 293 -20.06 18.27 -55.37
N ALA A 294 -21.21 17.65 -55.65
CA ALA A 294 -21.70 17.27 -56.98
C ALA A 294 -22.91 16.31 -56.82
N PRO A 295 -23.73 16.16 -57.86
CA PRO A 295 -24.30 17.17 -58.76
C PRO A 295 -25.83 17.23 -58.67
#